data_AF-G2WF88-F1
#
_entry.id   AF-G2WF88-F1
#
_cell.length_a   1.000
_cell.length_b   1.000
_cell.length_c   1.000
_cell.angle_alpha   90.00
_cell.angle_beta   90.00
_cell.angle_gamma   90.00
#
_symmetry.space_group_name_H-M   'P 1'
#
loop_
_entity.id
_entity.type
_entity.pdbx_description
1 polymer ?
#
loop_
_entity_poly.entity_id
_entity_poly.type
_entity_poly.pdbx_seq_one_letter_code
_entity_poly.pdbx_strand_id
1 'polypeptide(L)'
;MSSLYIKEATGVDELTTAGSQDHPFKTPAYALFASQQKSDATEPKLFVFKTEDNEYQEISASALKKARKGCDGLKKKAVKQKEQELKKQQKEAENAAKQLSALNITIKEDESLPAAIKTRIYDSYSKVGQRVKVSGWIHRLRSNKKVIFVVLRDGSGFIQCVLSGDLALAQQTLDLTLESTVTLYGTIVKLPEGKTAPGGVELNVDYYEVVGLAPGGEDSFTNKIAEGSDPSLLLDQRHLALRGDALSAVMKVRAALLKSVRRVYDEEHLTEVTPPCMVQTQVEGGSTLFKMNYYGEEAYLTQSSQLYLETCLASLGDVYTIQESFRAEKSHTRRHLSEYTHIEAELAFLTFDDLLQHIETLIVKSVQYVLEDPIAGPLVKQLNPNFKAPKAPFMRLQYKDAITWLNEHDI
;
A
#
# COMPACT_ATOMS: atom_id res chain seq x y z
N MET A 1 43.16 56.47 -9.18
CA MET A 1 43.07 55.12 -8.58
C MET A 1 42.13 55.23 -7.41
N SER A 2 41.02 54.48 -7.40
CA SER A 2 40.14 54.41 -6.23
C SER A 2 40.87 53.68 -5.09
N SER A 3 40.71 54.16 -3.86
CA SER A 3 41.26 53.53 -2.66
C SER A 3 40.12 52.90 -1.88
N LEU A 4 40.27 51.65 -1.46
CA LEU A 4 39.30 50.94 -0.64
C LEU A 4 39.91 50.59 0.71
N TYR A 5 39.13 50.81 1.77
CA TYR A 5 39.56 50.59 3.14
C TYR A 5 38.94 49.31 3.69
N ILE A 6 39.73 48.55 4.44
CA ILE A 6 39.37 47.25 5.01
C ILE A 6 39.65 47.25 6.50
N LYS A 7 38.64 46.89 7.28
CA LYS A 7 38.75 46.75 8.74
C LYS A 7 37.99 45.51 9.17
N GLU A 8 38.69 44.43 9.43
CA GLU A 8 38.09 43.11 9.68
C GLU A 8 37.11 43.10 10.86
N ALA A 9 37.38 43.90 11.90
CA ALA A 9 36.58 43.94 13.12
C ALA A 9 35.21 44.64 12.94
N THR A 10 35.13 45.67 12.08
CA THR A 10 33.94 46.53 11.98
C THR A 10 33.40 46.69 10.55
N GLY A 11 34.09 46.17 9.55
CA GLY A 11 33.72 46.27 8.14
C GLY A 11 32.60 45.32 7.74
N VAL A 12 31.96 45.63 6.61
CA VAL A 12 30.81 44.89 6.07
C VAL A 12 31.04 44.54 4.60
N ASP A 13 30.91 43.26 4.27
CA ASP A 13 31.09 42.73 2.90
C ASP A 13 29.75 42.65 2.16
N GLU A 14 29.27 43.80 1.67
CA GLU A 14 28.07 43.94 0.84
C GLU A 14 28.35 44.82 -0.39
N LEU A 15 27.63 44.60 -1.51
CA LEU A 15 27.81 45.39 -2.74
C LEU A 15 27.44 46.88 -2.53
N THR A 16 26.55 47.14 -1.57
CA THR A 16 26.10 48.46 -1.11
C THR A 16 27.16 49.21 -0.29
N THR A 17 28.16 48.51 0.27
CA THR A 17 29.25 49.15 1.04
C THR A 17 30.05 50.12 0.18
N ALA A 18 30.32 51.31 0.73
CA ALA A 18 31.08 52.37 0.05
C ALA A 18 32.58 52.07 -0.05
N GLY A 19 33.15 51.41 0.97
CA GLY A 19 34.57 51.09 1.04
C GLY A 19 35.45 52.28 1.45
N SER A 20 34.87 53.29 2.10
CA SER A 20 35.57 54.44 2.70
C SER A 20 36.12 54.08 4.09
N GLN A 21 36.88 54.99 4.72
CA GLN A 21 37.37 54.79 6.09
C GLN A 21 36.24 54.66 7.12
N ASP A 22 35.14 55.38 6.91
CA ASP A 22 33.94 55.36 7.77
C ASP A 22 33.09 54.09 7.54
N HIS A 23 33.09 53.58 6.30
CA HIS A 23 32.35 52.37 5.91
C HIS A 23 33.27 51.38 5.18
N PRO A 24 34.21 50.75 5.91
CA PRO A 24 35.20 49.86 5.32
C PRO A 24 34.59 48.49 4.96
N PHE A 25 35.20 47.83 3.98
CA PHE A 25 34.93 46.42 3.73
C PHE A 25 35.47 45.55 4.87
N LYS A 26 34.89 44.37 5.06
CA LYS A 26 35.38 43.41 6.06
C LYS A 26 36.60 42.67 5.53
N THR A 27 36.59 42.28 4.25
CA THR A 27 37.68 41.51 3.64
C THR A 27 38.25 42.16 2.38
N PRO A 28 39.58 42.06 2.16
CA PRO A 28 40.19 42.57 0.92
C PRO A 28 39.70 41.85 -0.35
N ALA A 29 39.35 40.56 -0.23
CA ALA A 29 38.85 39.77 -1.35
C ALA A 29 37.47 40.26 -1.83
N TYR A 30 36.58 40.63 -0.90
CA TYR A 30 35.27 41.16 -1.25
C TYR A 30 35.35 42.60 -1.77
N ALA A 31 36.24 43.44 -1.21
CA ALA A 31 36.48 44.79 -1.71
C ALA A 31 36.87 44.79 -3.22
N LEU A 32 37.76 43.88 -3.63
CA LEU A 32 38.13 43.68 -5.04
C LEU A 32 36.97 43.11 -5.87
N PHE A 33 36.12 42.26 -5.30
CA PHE A 33 34.95 41.72 -5.98
C PHE A 33 33.90 42.80 -6.24
N ALA A 34 33.61 43.64 -5.25
CA ALA A 34 32.62 44.71 -5.33
C ALA A 34 33.04 45.84 -6.28
N SER A 35 34.33 46.21 -6.31
CA SER A 35 34.84 47.23 -7.24
C SER A 35 34.70 46.80 -8.70
N GLN A 36 34.95 45.53 -9.00
CA GLN A 36 34.85 45.00 -10.36
C GLN A 36 33.41 44.87 -10.86
N GLN A 37 32.41 44.86 -9.97
CA GLN A 37 30.99 44.93 -10.34
C GLN A 37 30.54 46.38 -10.65
N LYS A 38 31.28 47.40 -10.20
CA LYS A 38 30.92 48.83 -10.33
C LYS A 38 31.53 49.53 -11.57
N SER A 39 32.08 48.78 -12.54
CA SER A 39 32.54 49.25 -13.86
C SER A 39 33.83 50.09 -13.91
N ASP A 40 34.66 50.14 -12.87
CA ASP A 40 35.98 50.79 -12.94
C ASP A 40 37.07 49.84 -13.46
N ALA A 41 37.68 50.20 -14.59
CA ALA A 41 38.68 49.36 -15.28
C ALA A 41 40.06 49.30 -14.58
N THR A 42 40.27 50.08 -13.52
CA THR A 42 41.54 50.13 -12.77
C THR A 42 41.42 49.50 -11.38
N GLU A 43 42.31 48.57 -11.05
CA GLU A 43 42.36 47.89 -9.74
C GLU A 43 42.59 48.93 -8.62
N PRO A 44 41.73 48.97 -7.59
CA PRO A 44 41.86 49.94 -6.50
C PRO A 44 43.04 49.60 -5.59
N LYS A 45 43.62 50.64 -4.98
CA LYS A 45 44.57 50.44 -3.87
C LYS A 45 43.81 50.01 -2.62
N LEU A 46 44.29 48.97 -1.93
CA LEU A 46 43.64 48.45 -0.73
C LEU A 46 44.43 48.85 0.51
N PHE A 47 43.73 49.44 1.48
CA PHE A 47 44.30 49.83 2.76
C PHE A 47 43.67 49.02 3.89
N VAL A 48 44.48 48.28 4.65
CA VAL A 48 44.03 47.43 5.75
C VAL A 48 44.37 48.09 7.07
N PHE A 49 43.39 48.17 7.97
CA PHE A 49 43.59 48.73 9.31
C PHE A 49 44.52 47.83 10.14
N LYS A 50 45.58 48.42 10.71
CA LYS A 50 46.53 47.75 11.60
C LYS A 50 46.28 48.20 13.03
N THR A 51 45.86 47.27 13.88
CA THR A 51 45.53 47.55 15.27
C THR A 51 46.74 48.00 16.10
N GLU A 52 47.94 47.52 15.77
CA GLU A 52 49.19 47.85 16.46
C GLU A 52 49.61 49.32 16.23
N ASP A 53 49.40 49.83 15.02
CA ASP A 53 49.79 51.19 14.60
C ASP A 53 48.60 52.18 14.59
N ASN A 54 47.39 51.68 14.87
CA ASN A 54 46.11 52.41 14.84
C ASN A 54 45.86 53.19 13.53
N GLU A 55 46.37 52.70 12.41
CA GLU A 55 46.30 53.35 11.10
C GLU A 55 45.98 52.38 9.96
N TYR A 56 45.63 52.93 8.80
CA TYR A 56 45.40 52.19 7.57
C TYR A 56 46.68 52.11 6.74
N GLN A 57 47.21 50.90 6.54
CA GLN A 57 48.41 50.67 5.74
C GLN A 57 48.06 49.97 4.43
N GLU A 58 48.83 50.25 3.36
CA GLU A 58 48.66 49.57 2.08
C GLU A 58 48.88 48.05 2.25
N ILE A 59 48.00 47.25 1.67
CA ILE A 59 48.06 45.79 1.79
C ILE A 59 49.39 45.26 1.26
N SER A 60 50.01 44.32 1.96
CA SER A 60 51.26 43.71 1.50
C SER A 60 51.07 42.94 0.18
N ALA A 61 52.13 42.84 -0.63
CA ALA A 61 52.06 42.14 -1.92
C ALA A 61 51.61 40.67 -1.80
N SER A 62 51.99 39.98 -0.71
CA SER A 62 51.56 38.60 -0.44
C SER A 62 50.07 38.52 -0.07
N ALA A 63 49.56 39.47 0.72
CA ALA A 63 48.15 39.54 1.09
C ALA A 63 47.25 39.99 -0.08
N LEU A 64 47.74 40.88 -0.96
CA LEU A 64 47.06 41.27 -2.20
C LEU A 64 46.89 40.06 -3.14
N LYS A 65 47.91 39.21 -3.28
CA LYS A 65 47.82 37.97 -4.06
C LYS A 65 46.75 37.01 -3.51
N LYS A 66 46.63 36.92 -2.19
CA LYS A 66 45.58 36.12 -1.51
C LYS A 66 44.19 36.72 -1.72
N ALA A 67 44.08 38.05 -1.66
CA ALA A 67 42.83 38.78 -1.93
C ALA A 67 42.34 38.57 -3.38
N ARG A 68 43.23 38.63 -4.37
CA ARG A 68 42.93 38.34 -5.78
C ARG A 68 42.38 36.92 -5.96
N LYS A 69 43.04 35.91 -5.38
CA LYS A 69 42.55 34.52 -5.41
C LYS A 69 41.19 34.36 -4.72
N GLY A 70 40.96 35.07 -3.63
CA GLY A 70 39.67 35.13 -2.95
C GLY A 70 38.56 35.77 -3.81
N CYS A 71 38.86 36.87 -4.49
CA CYS A 71 37.97 37.55 -5.44
C CYS A 71 37.57 36.61 -6.60
N ASP A 72 38.52 35.88 -7.18
CA ASP A 72 38.21 34.88 -8.23
C ASP A 72 37.32 33.74 -7.70
N GLY A 73 37.49 33.35 -6.44
CA GLY A 73 36.61 32.41 -5.76
C GLY A 73 35.18 32.95 -5.60
N LEU A 74 35.04 34.22 -5.20
CA LEU A 74 33.74 34.90 -5.08
C LEU A 74 33.04 35.04 -6.44
N LYS A 75 33.78 35.36 -7.51
CA LYS A 75 33.24 35.39 -8.89
C LYS A 75 32.69 34.03 -9.31
N LYS A 76 33.49 32.97 -9.14
CA LYS A 76 33.06 31.60 -9.47
C LYS A 76 31.83 31.19 -8.68
N LYS A 77 31.74 31.59 -7.40
CA LYS A 77 30.56 31.35 -6.55
C LYS A 77 29.34 32.12 -7.03
N ALA A 78 29.47 33.39 -7.40
CA ALA A 78 28.38 34.23 -7.91
C ALA A 78 27.85 33.75 -9.27
N VAL A 79 28.74 33.33 -10.19
CA VAL A 79 28.34 32.73 -11.48
C VAL A 79 27.59 31.42 -11.24
N LYS A 80 28.09 30.54 -10.37
CA LYS A 80 27.42 29.28 -10.04
C LYS A 80 26.05 29.50 -9.37
N GLN A 81 25.91 30.52 -8.51
CA GLN A 81 24.63 30.89 -7.91
C GLN A 81 23.64 31.40 -8.96
N LYS A 82 24.07 32.29 -9.87
CA LYS A 82 23.23 32.77 -10.97
C LYS A 82 22.81 31.63 -11.91
N GLU A 83 23.70 30.71 -12.25
CA GLU A 83 23.35 29.52 -13.06
C GLU A 83 22.34 28.61 -12.34
N GLN A 84 22.46 28.47 -11.02
CA GLN A 84 21.52 27.70 -10.20
C GLN A 84 20.14 28.39 -10.12
N GLU A 85 20.09 29.70 -9.94
CA GLU A 85 18.85 30.48 -9.98
C GLU A 85 18.20 30.46 -11.35
N LEU A 86 18.97 30.59 -12.44
CA LEU A 86 18.44 30.52 -13.80
C LEU A 86 17.86 29.14 -14.11
N LYS A 87 18.54 28.06 -13.69
CA LYS A 87 18.01 26.69 -13.79
C LYS A 87 16.76 26.49 -12.96
N LYS A 88 16.68 27.11 -11.77
CA LYS A 88 15.49 27.06 -10.91
C LYS A 88 14.31 27.78 -11.57
N GLN A 89 14.53 29.00 -12.08
CA GLN A 89 13.51 29.78 -12.78
C GLN A 89 13.05 29.10 -14.07
N GLN A 90 13.95 28.53 -14.87
CA GLN A 90 13.59 27.75 -16.05
C GLN A 90 12.74 26.53 -15.67
N LYS A 91 13.10 25.81 -14.61
CA LYS A 91 12.33 24.67 -14.13
C LYS A 91 10.95 25.07 -13.59
N GLU A 92 10.85 26.20 -12.90
CA GLU A 92 9.58 26.75 -12.41
C GLU A 92 8.69 27.20 -13.57
N ALA A 93 9.24 27.89 -14.58
CA ALA A 93 8.51 28.29 -15.78
C ALA A 93 8.04 27.08 -16.61
N GLU A 94 8.89 26.07 -16.78
CA GLU A 94 8.52 24.81 -17.45
C GLU A 94 7.40 24.06 -16.70
N ASN A 95 7.46 24.03 -15.37
CA ASN A 95 6.43 23.40 -14.56
C ASN A 95 5.10 24.16 -14.66
N ALA A 96 5.14 25.49 -14.60
CA ALA A 96 3.96 26.34 -14.75
C ALA A 96 3.33 26.19 -16.15
N ALA A 97 4.14 26.16 -17.20
CA ALA A 97 3.66 25.93 -18.57
C ALA A 97 3.02 24.53 -18.73
N LYS A 98 3.63 23.49 -18.15
CA LYS A 98 3.05 22.14 -18.13
C LYS A 98 1.71 22.11 -17.40
N GLN A 99 1.62 22.75 -16.24
CA GLN A 99 0.39 22.82 -15.46
C GLN A 99 -0.72 23.57 -16.23
N LEU A 100 -0.39 24.68 -16.88
CA LEU A 100 -1.32 25.42 -17.72
C LEU A 100 -1.81 24.57 -18.92
N SER A 101 -0.91 23.81 -19.55
CA SER A 101 -1.27 22.92 -20.65
C SER A 101 -2.16 21.75 -20.20
N ALA A 102 -1.93 21.18 -19.01
CA ALA A 102 -2.73 20.11 -18.44
C ALA A 102 -4.15 20.56 -18.09
N LEU A 103 -4.30 21.80 -17.61
CA LEU A 103 -5.59 22.42 -17.30
C LEU A 103 -6.49 22.64 -18.53
N ASN A 104 -5.88 22.79 -19.73
CA ASN A 104 -6.63 23.01 -20.96
C ASN A 104 -7.16 21.73 -21.62
N ILE A 105 -6.72 20.55 -21.16
CA ILE A 105 -7.17 19.27 -21.71
C ILE A 105 -8.49 18.87 -21.05
N THR A 106 -9.55 18.81 -21.84
CA THR A 106 -10.85 18.29 -21.40
C THR A 106 -11.04 16.87 -21.92
N ILE A 107 -11.27 15.92 -21.01
CA ILE A 107 -11.55 14.53 -21.36
C ILE A 107 -13.04 14.42 -21.72
N LYS A 108 -13.35 13.96 -22.94
CA LYS A 108 -14.71 13.72 -23.41
C LYS A 108 -14.79 12.36 -24.09
N GLU A 109 -15.95 11.72 -24.00
CA GLU A 109 -16.19 10.50 -24.74
C GLU A 109 -16.31 10.82 -26.23
N ASP A 110 -15.68 9.99 -27.07
CA ASP A 110 -15.83 10.06 -28.51
C ASP A 110 -17.08 9.26 -28.93
N GLU A 111 -18.14 9.99 -29.28
CA GLU A 111 -19.43 9.43 -29.71
C GLU A 111 -19.35 8.63 -31.03
N SER A 112 -18.24 8.73 -31.78
CA SER A 112 -18.03 7.94 -32.99
C SER A 112 -17.59 6.50 -32.71
N LEU A 113 -17.10 6.21 -31.50
CA LEU A 113 -16.68 4.87 -31.11
C LEU A 113 -17.89 3.95 -30.82
N PRO A 114 -17.73 2.62 -30.96
CA PRO A 114 -18.76 1.68 -30.57
C PRO A 114 -19.22 1.87 -29.12
N ALA A 115 -20.50 1.61 -28.83
CA ALA A 115 -21.00 1.67 -27.47
C ALA A 115 -20.25 0.69 -26.55
N ALA A 116 -19.75 1.19 -25.42
CA ALA A 116 -18.97 0.38 -24.50
C ALA A 116 -19.83 -0.64 -23.75
N ILE A 117 -19.39 -1.91 -23.75
CA ILE A 117 -20.08 -3.01 -23.07
C ILE A 117 -19.75 -2.99 -21.58
N LYS A 118 -20.75 -2.81 -20.72
CA LYS A 118 -20.58 -2.91 -19.26
C LYS A 118 -20.11 -4.31 -18.89
N THR A 119 -18.94 -4.41 -18.27
CA THR A 119 -18.28 -5.69 -18.00
C THR A 119 -17.61 -5.67 -16.62
N ARG A 120 -17.61 -6.79 -15.88
CA ARG A 120 -16.75 -6.97 -14.70
C ARG A 120 -15.33 -7.32 -15.14
N ILE A 121 -14.32 -7.00 -14.33
CA ILE A 121 -12.92 -7.22 -14.72
C ILE A 121 -12.66 -8.68 -15.12
N TYR A 122 -13.16 -9.64 -14.34
CA TYR A 122 -12.96 -11.06 -14.65
C TYR A 122 -13.49 -11.46 -16.04
N ASP A 123 -14.67 -10.97 -16.41
CA ASP A 123 -15.31 -11.30 -17.69
C ASP A 123 -14.64 -10.57 -18.87
N SER A 124 -13.94 -9.46 -18.60
CA SER A 124 -13.30 -8.64 -19.62
C SER A 124 -12.13 -9.34 -20.32
N TYR A 125 -11.48 -10.31 -19.67
CA TYR A 125 -10.34 -11.04 -20.22
C TYR A 125 -10.68 -11.79 -21.52
N SER A 126 -11.95 -12.19 -21.68
CA SER A 126 -12.45 -12.89 -22.85
C SER A 126 -12.89 -11.97 -24.01
N LYS A 127 -12.88 -10.64 -23.82
CA LYS A 127 -13.48 -9.66 -24.74
C LYS A 127 -12.46 -8.93 -25.62
N VAL A 128 -11.37 -9.60 -26.00
CA VAL A 128 -10.33 -9.01 -26.87
C VAL A 128 -10.94 -8.41 -28.14
N GLY A 129 -10.55 -7.18 -28.45
CA GLY A 129 -11.03 -6.40 -29.59
C GLY A 129 -12.36 -5.67 -29.37
N GLN A 130 -13.02 -5.85 -28.22
CA GLN A 130 -14.27 -5.17 -27.91
C GLN A 130 -14.03 -3.94 -27.04
N ARG A 131 -14.82 -2.88 -27.26
CA ARG A 131 -14.88 -1.71 -26.38
C ARG A 131 -15.75 -2.03 -25.16
N VAL A 132 -15.18 -1.93 -23.98
CA VAL A 132 -15.84 -2.23 -22.70
C VAL A 132 -15.83 -1.01 -21.79
N LYS A 133 -16.73 -1.01 -20.81
CA LYS A 133 -16.65 -0.11 -19.66
C LYS A 133 -16.54 -0.92 -18.36
N VAL A 134 -15.51 -0.62 -17.59
CA VAL A 134 -15.17 -1.28 -16.33
C VAL A 134 -15.08 -0.23 -15.22
N SER A 135 -15.73 -0.50 -14.08
CA SER A 135 -15.68 0.37 -12.91
C SER A 135 -14.91 -0.31 -11.79
N GLY A 136 -14.11 0.45 -11.04
CA GLY A 136 -13.34 -0.10 -9.93
C GLY A 136 -12.48 0.93 -9.22
N TRP A 137 -11.59 0.43 -8.37
CA TRP A 137 -10.63 1.21 -7.59
C TRP A 137 -9.25 1.14 -8.21
N ILE A 138 -8.56 2.28 -8.27
CA ILE A 138 -7.16 2.36 -8.67
C ILE A 138 -6.30 1.65 -7.62
N HIS A 139 -5.91 0.42 -7.90
CA HIS A 139 -5.10 -0.37 -6.97
C HIS A 139 -3.61 -0.05 -7.10
N ARG A 140 -3.14 0.22 -8.32
CA ARG A 140 -1.78 0.73 -8.57
C ARG A 140 -1.84 1.82 -9.63
N LEU A 141 -0.97 2.81 -9.50
CA LEU A 141 -0.86 3.93 -10.42
C LEU A 141 0.62 4.18 -10.71
N ARG A 142 0.98 4.23 -11.99
CA ARG A 142 2.33 4.55 -12.43
C ARG A 142 2.28 5.53 -13.59
N SER A 143 2.95 6.67 -13.44
CA SER A 143 3.08 7.66 -14.51
C SER A 143 4.47 7.59 -15.18
N ASN A 144 4.49 7.65 -16.51
CA ASN A 144 5.69 7.80 -17.32
C ASN A 144 5.47 8.86 -18.40
N LYS A 145 5.47 10.15 -17.99
CA LYS A 145 5.36 11.38 -18.80
C LYS A 145 4.23 11.45 -19.84
N LYS A 146 4.21 10.54 -20.81
CA LYS A 146 3.21 10.45 -21.90
C LYS A 146 2.20 9.31 -21.73
N VAL A 147 2.43 8.41 -20.76
CA VAL A 147 1.56 7.26 -20.51
C VAL A 147 1.38 7.09 -19.00
N ILE A 148 0.14 6.84 -18.59
CA ILE A 148 -0.23 6.47 -17.22
C ILE A 148 -0.78 5.04 -17.25
N PHE A 149 -0.21 4.20 -16.39
CA PHE A 149 -0.64 2.83 -16.17
C PHE A 149 -1.44 2.77 -14.88
N VAL A 150 -2.67 2.27 -14.98
CA VAL A 150 -3.55 2.00 -13.85
C VAL A 150 -3.74 0.50 -13.75
N VAL A 151 -3.53 -0.08 -12.57
CA VAL A 151 -4.07 -1.41 -12.28
C VAL A 151 -5.40 -1.18 -11.57
N LEU A 152 -6.50 -1.52 -12.24
CA LEU A 152 -7.84 -1.41 -11.69
C LEU A 152 -8.24 -2.69 -10.95
N ARG A 153 -8.94 -2.56 -9.83
CA ARG A 153 -9.49 -3.67 -9.03
C ARG A 153 -10.99 -3.46 -8.85
N ASP A 154 -11.81 -4.49 -9.02
CA ASP A 154 -13.27 -4.44 -8.77
C ASP A 154 -13.76 -5.54 -7.81
N GLY A 155 -12.83 -6.34 -7.26
CA GLY A 155 -13.11 -7.50 -6.42
C GLY A 155 -13.10 -8.82 -7.19
N SER A 156 -13.57 -8.83 -8.44
CA SER A 156 -13.55 -10.00 -9.34
C SER A 156 -12.17 -10.30 -9.91
N GLY A 157 -11.35 -9.26 -10.10
CA GLY A 157 -9.99 -9.42 -10.57
C GLY A 157 -9.22 -8.11 -10.61
N PHE A 158 -8.12 -8.14 -11.35
CA PHE A 158 -7.31 -6.96 -11.68
C PHE A 158 -7.21 -6.81 -13.19
N ILE A 159 -7.12 -5.58 -13.71
CA ILE A 159 -6.82 -5.34 -15.12
C ILE A 159 -5.86 -4.16 -15.24
N GLN A 160 -4.86 -4.29 -16.13
CA GLN A 160 -4.01 -3.17 -16.50
C GLN A 160 -4.76 -2.29 -17.49
N CYS A 161 -4.79 -0.99 -17.22
CA CYS A 161 -5.40 0.02 -18.05
C CYS A 161 -4.32 1.04 -18.45
N VAL A 162 -4.30 1.41 -19.72
CA VAL A 162 -3.29 2.29 -20.30
C VAL A 162 -3.97 3.57 -20.76
N LEU A 163 -3.61 4.70 -20.14
CA LEU A 163 -4.02 6.03 -20.53
C LEU A 163 -2.82 6.69 -21.24
N SER A 164 -3.02 7.16 -22.47
CA SER A 164 -1.95 7.73 -23.30
C SER A 164 -2.34 9.07 -23.90
N GLY A 165 -1.36 9.86 -24.34
CA GLY A 165 -1.61 11.13 -25.01
C GLY A 165 -2.31 12.13 -24.10
N ASP A 166 -3.36 12.78 -24.59
CA ASP A 166 -4.12 13.80 -23.84
C ASP A 166 -4.72 13.24 -22.54
N LEU A 167 -5.19 11.99 -22.54
CA LEU A 167 -5.67 11.33 -21.32
C LEU A 167 -4.58 11.25 -20.26
N ALA A 168 -3.32 11.03 -20.62
CA ALA A 168 -2.21 10.94 -19.66
C ALA A 168 -1.75 12.31 -19.15
N LEU A 169 -2.04 13.38 -19.90
CA LEU A 169 -1.57 14.74 -19.63
C LEU A 169 -2.64 15.62 -18.97
N ALA A 170 -3.91 15.23 -19.04
CA ALA A 170 -5.00 15.98 -18.44
C ALA A 170 -4.83 16.14 -16.92
N GLN A 171 -5.15 17.33 -16.41
CA GLN A 171 -5.05 17.64 -14.98
C GLN A 171 -5.84 16.63 -14.12
N GLN A 172 -7.06 16.27 -14.55
CA GLN A 172 -7.89 15.26 -13.88
C GLN A 172 -7.15 13.92 -13.69
N THR A 173 -6.30 13.53 -14.64
CA THR A 173 -5.54 12.27 -14.58
C THR A 173 -4.31 12.41 -13.68
N LEU A 174 -3.66 13.57 -13.70
CA LEU A 174 -2.51 13.87 -12.85
C LEU A 174 -2.90 13.95 -11.36
N ASP A 175 -4.16 14.30 -11.08
CA ASP A 175 -4.71 14.36 -9.72
C ASP A 175 -5.17 13.00 -9.18
N LEU A 176 -5.22 11.95 -10.02
CA LEU A 176 -5.63 10.62 -9.57
C LEU A 176 -4.70 10.08 -8.48
N THR A 177 -5.32 9.52 -7.44
CA THR A 177 -4.64 8.88 -6.32
C THR A 177 -5.01 7.39 -6.24
N LEU A 178 -4.20 6.62 -5.52
CA LEU A 178 -4.56 5.23 -5.20
C LEU A 178 -5.89 5.19 -4.44
N GLU A 179 -6.66 4.12 -4.67
CA GLU A 179 -8.01 3.91 -4.14
C GLU A 179 -9.09 4.88 -4.67
N SER A 180 -8.76 5.77 -5.61
CA SER A 180 -9.78 6.52 -6.35
C SER A 180 -10.68 5.58 -7.13
N THR A 181 -11.97 5.90 -7.18
CA THR A 181 -12.98 5.12 -7.90
C THR A 181 -13.22 5.73 -9.27
N VAL A 182 -13.06 4.94 -10.32
CA VAL A 182 -13.16 5.37 -11.71
C VAL A 182 -14.01 4.40 -12.53
N THR A 183 -14.61 4.92 -13.60
CA THR A 183 -15.16 4.10 -14.70
C THR A 183 -14.33 4.36 -15.93
N LEU A 184 -13.65 3.33 -16.42
CA LEU A 184 -12.78 3.39 -17.60
C LEU A 184 -13.49 2.78 -18.80
N TYR A 185 -13.38 3.45 -19.94
CA TYR A 185 -13.88 3.03 -21.24
C TYR A 185 -12.69 2.79 -22.17
N GLY A 186 -12.70 1.69 -22.89
CA GLY A 186 -11.55 1.32 -23.69
C GLY A 186 -11.71 0.03 -24.44
N THR A 187 -10.76 -0.27 -25.31
CA THR A 187 -10.72 -1.55 -26.04
C THR A 187 -9.80 -2.53 -25.34
N ILE A 188 -10.27 -3.76 -25.12
CA ILE A 188 -9.44 -4.85 -24.60
C ILE A 188 -8.46 -5.31 -25.69
N VAL A 189 -7.17 -5.32 -25.39
CA VAL A 189 -6.12 -5.75 -26.31
C VAL A 189 -5.26 -6.84 -25.68
N LYS A 190 -4.67 -7.69 -26.52
CA LYS A 190 -3.67 -8.67 -26.06
C LYS A 190 -2.39 -7.95 -25.67
N LEU A 191 -1.70 -8.49 -24.67
CA LEU A 191 -0.40 -7.96 -24.27
C LEU A 191 0.65 -8.14 -25.39
N PRO A 192 1.62 -7.23 -25.49
CA PRO A 192 2.80 -7.43 -26.31
C PRO A 192 3.60 -8.67 -25.88
N GLU A 193 4.35 -9.25 -26.81
CA GLU A 193 5.18 -10.43 -26.55
C GLU A 193 6.19 -10.19 -25.40
N GLY A 194 6.31 -11.16 -24.50
CA GLY A 194 7.19 -11.07 -23.32
C GLY A 194 6.68 -10.20 -22.17
N LYS A 195 5.47 -9.62 -22.27
CA LYS A 195 4.84 -8.87 -21.17
C LYS A 195 3.80 -9.73 -20.43
N THR A 196 3.64 -9.45 -19.14
CA THR A 196 2.67 -10.12 -18.28
C THR A 196 1.81 -9.08 -17.58
N ALA A 197 0.50 -9.33 -17.59
CA ALA A 197 -0.50 -8.59 -16.83
C ALA A 197 -1.65 -9.54 -16.45
N PRO A 198 -2.43 -9.23 -15.41
CA PRO A 198 -3.60 -10.01 -15.03
C PRO A 198 -4.53 -10.27 -16.23
N GLY A 199 -4.96 -11.53 -16.40
CA GLY A 199 -5.82 -11.95 -17.50
C GLY A 199 -5.15 -12.02 -18.88
N GLY A 200 -3.86 -11.71 -19.01
CA GLY A 200 -3.14 -11.76 -20.28
C GLY A 200 -3.54 -10.67 -21.30
N VAL A 201 -4.27 -9.65 -20.83
CA VAL A 201 -4.79 -8.55 -21.63
C VAL A 201 -4.56 -7.21 -20.93
N GLU A 202 -4.74 -6.11 -21.66
CA GLU A 202 -4.83 -4.77 -21.10
C GLU A 202 -6.00 -3.99 -21.73
N LEU A 203 -6.46 -2.96 -21.03
CA LEU A 203 -7.47 -2.02 -21.51
C LEU A 203 -6.79 -0.77 -22.03
N ASN A 204 -6.85 -0.52 -23.33
CA ASN A 204 -6.45 0.76 -23.89
C ASN A 204 -7.59 1.75 -23.72
N VAL A 205 -7.41 2.69 -22.80
CA VAL A 205 -8.45 3.63 -22.38
C VAL A 205 -8.60 4.73 -23.43
N ASP A 206 -9.83 4.95 -23.86
CA ASP A 206 -10.22 6.06 -24.75
C ASP A 206 -10.97 7.17 -24.00
N TYR A 207 -11.66 6.84 -22.91
CA TYR A 207 -12.39 7.77 -22.08
C TYR A 207 -12.49 7.26 -20.63
N TYR A 208 -12.64 8.17 -19.67
CA TYR A 208 -12.96 7.77 -18.30
C TYR A 208 -13.66 8.84 -17.49
N GLU A 209 -14.34 8.37 -16.44
CA GLU A 209 -15.03 9.16 -15.43
C GLU A 209 -14.38 8.93 -14.06
N VAL A 210 -14.19 10.01 -13.30
CA VAL A 210 -13.87 9.92 -11.87
C VAL A 210 -15.17 9.91 -11.08
N VAL A 211 -15.46 8.77 -10.46
CA VAL A 211 -16.66 8.61 -9.61
C VAL A 211 -16.39 9.20 -8.23
N GLY A 212 -15.19 8.97 -7.69
CA GLY A 212 -14.78 9.52 -6.40
C GLY A 212 -13.26 9.54 -6.27
N LEU A 213 -12.71 10.74 -6.06
CA LEU A 213 -11.29 10.91 -5.83
C LEU A 213 -10.93 10.51 -4.39
N ALA A 214 -9.91 9.68 -4.22
CA ALA A 214 -9.42 9.32 -2.90
C ALA A 214 -8.45 10.39 -2.36
N PRO A 215 -8.32 10.54 -1.03
CA PRO A 215 -7.42 11.51 -0.43
C PRO A 215 -5.96 11.34 -0.88
N GLY A 216 -5.26 12.46 -1.06
CA GLY A 216 -3.82 12.53 -1.31
C GLY A 216 -3.05 13.04 -0.07
N GLY A 217 -1.74 13.27 -0.23
CA GLY A 217 -0.92 13.87 0.84
C GLY A 217 -0.92 13.03 2.13
N GLU A 218 -1.02 13.68 3.29
CA GLU A 218 -1.01 13.02 4.61
C GLU A 218 -2.14 12.00 4.79
N ASP A 219 -3.29 12.23 4.15
CA ASP A 219 -4.44 11.32 4.21
C ASP A 219 -4.42 10.23 3.13
N SER A 220 -3.36 10.17 2.32
CA SER A 220 -3.24 9.15 1.27
C SER A 220 -3.24 7.73 1.84
N PHE A 221 -3.77 6.80 1.06
CA PHE A 221 -3.83 5.39 1.42
C PHE A 221 -2.48 4.83 1.88
N THR A 222 -1.39 5.17 1.18
CA THR A 222 -0.03 4.72 1.49
C THR A 222 0.55 5.31 2.77
N ASN A 223 0.07 6.49 3.19
CA ASN A 223 0.47 7.09 4.46
C ASN A 223 -0.33 6.53 5.64
N LYS A 224 -1.60 6.16 5.43
CA LYS A 224 -2.41 5.48 6.45
C LYS A 224 -2.02 4.01 6.63
N ILE A 225 -1.68 3.33 5.53
CA ILE A 225 -1.29 1.91 5.50
C ILE A 225 0.02 1.77 4.72
N ALA A 226 1.12 2.00 5.43
CA ALA A 226 2.45 1.79 4.90
C ALA A 226 2.85 0.31 4.97
N GLU A 227 3.77 -0.10 4.10
CA GLU A 227 4.39 -1.42 4.20
C GLU A 227 5.18 -1.52 5.51
N GLY A 228 4.97 -2.62 6.25
CA GLY A 228 5.59 -2.82 7.56
C GLY A 228 4.93 -2.03 8.72
N SER A 229 3.73 -1.49 8.53
CA SER A 229 2.96 -0.84 9.61
C SER A 229 2.78 -1.76 10.83
N ASP A 230 2.72 -1.15 12.02
CA ASP A 230 2.48 -1.86 13.28
C ASP A 230 1.19 -2.71 13.20
N PRO A 231 1.20 -3.97 13.70
CA PRO A 231 0.02 -4.82 13.67
C PRO A 231 -1.23 -4.21 14.30
N SER A 232 -1.09 -3.37 15.34
CA SER A 232 -2.20 -2.72 16.03
C SER A 232 -2.86 -1.68 15.12
N LEU A 233 -2.06 -0.87 14.42
CA LEU A 233 -2.56 0.07 13.41
C LEU A 233 -3.30 -0.66 12.28
N LEU A 234 -2.78 -1.81 11.84
CA LEU A 234 -3.44 -2.63 10.82
C LEU A 234 -4.77 -3.24 11.29
N LEU A 235 -4.95 -3.43 12.59
CA LEU A 235 -6.23 -3.84 13.19
C LEU A 235 -7.19 -2.65 13.30
N ASP A 236 -6.74 -1.50 13.78
CA ASP A 236 -7.58 -0.29 13.87
C ASP A 236 -8.06 0.17 12.48
N GLN A 237 -7.18 0.07 11.48
CA GLN A 237 -7.45 0.44 10.10
C GLN A 237 -7.74 -0.79 9.21
N ARG A 238 -8.30 -1.87 9.78
CA ARG A 238 -8.51 -3.13 9.07
C ARG A 238 -9.30 -2.97 7.77
N HIS A 239 -10.26 -2.05 7.74
CA HIS A 239 -11.07 -1.71 6.57
C HIS A 239 -10.25 -1.18 5.38
N LEU A 240 -9.11 -0.52 5.62
CA LEU A 240 -8.14 -0.12 4.60
C LEU A 240 -7.15 -1.24 4.32
N ALA A 241 -6.64 -1.90 5.36
CA ALA A 241 -5.66 -2.98 5.23
C ALA A 241 -6.19 -4.14 4.36
N LEU A 242 -7.48 -4.47 4.48
CA LEU A 242 -8.17 -5.49 3.67
C LEU A 242 -8.15 -5.21 2.17
N ARG A 243 -7.87 -3.98 1.74
CA ARG A 243 -7.78 -3.61 0.32
C ARG A 243 -6.45 -4.02 -0.32
N GLY A 244 -5.44 -4.34 0.49
CA GLY A 244 -4.14 -4.84 0.04
C GLY A 244 -4.20 -6.27 -0.51
N ASP A 245 -3.17 -6.65 -1.27
CA ASP A 245 -3.11 -7.94 -1.98
C ASP A 245 -3.15 -9.14 -1.02
N ALA A 246 -2.33 -9.12 0.03
CA ALA A 246 -2.23 -10.24 0.96
C ALA A 246 -3.52 -10.47 1.77
N LEU A 247 -4.09 -9.43 2.38
CA LEU A 247 -5.26 -9.58 3.24
C LEU A 247 -6.54 -9.88 2.45
N SER A 248 -6.70 -9.29 1.26
CA SER A 248 -7.80 -9.67 0.37
C SER A 248 -7.67 -11.11 -0.13
N ALA A 249 -6.44 -11.57 -0.44
CA ALA A 249 -6.18 -12.95 -0.82
C ALA A 249 -6.55 -13.94 0.30
N VAL A 250 -6.18 -13.64 1.56
CA VAL A 250 -6.57 -14.45 2.71
C VAL A 250 -8.10 -14.58 2.81
N MET A 251 -8.84 -13.50 2.61
CA MET A 251 -10.31 -13.55 2.64
C MET A 251 -10.91 -14.38 1.50
N LYS A 252 -10.33 -14.30 0.29
CA LYS A 252 -10.75 -15.13 -0.85
C LYS A 252 -10.48 -16.62 -0.60
N VAL A 253 -9.30 -16.96 -0.08
CA VAL A 253 -8.96 -18.34 0.30
C VAL A 253 -9.87 -18.85 1.42
N ARG A 254 -10.15 -18.01 2.43
CA ARG A 254 -11.12 -18.35 3.50
C ARG A 254 -12.50 -18.66 2.93
N ALA A 255 -13.01 -17.84 2.01
CA ALA A 255 -14.31 -18.09 1.37
C ALA A 255 -14.31 -19.43 0.59
N ALA A 256 -13.25 -19.71 -0.17
CA ALA A 256 -13.10 -20.97 -0.88
C ALA A 256 -13.01 -22.18 0.05
N LEU A 257 -12.33 -22.04 1.20
CA LEU A 257 -12.27 -23.09 2.23
C LEU A 257 -13.66 -23.41 2.78
N LEU A 258 -14.45 -22.40 3.18
CA LEU A 258 -15.80 -22.62 3.69
C LEU A 258 -16.74 -23.24 2.65
N LYS A 259 -16.59 -22.86 1.37
CA LYS A 259 -17.31 -23.51 0.26
C LYS A 259 -16.87 -24.97 0.08
N SER A 260 -15.58 -25.24 0.21
CA SER A 260 -15.02 -26.59 0.06
C SER A 260 -15.47 -27.52 1.18
N VAL A 261 -15.50 -27.03 2.42
CA VAL A 261 -16.04 -27.77 3.58
C VAL A 261 -17.49 -28.15 3.36
N ARG A 262 -18.35 -27.20 2.96
CA ARG A 262 -19.76 -27.49 2.62
C ARG A 262 -19.88 -28.53 1.52
N ARG A 263 -19.07 -28.40 0.45
CA ARG A 263 -19.03 -29.39 -0.63
C ARG A 263 -18.67 -30.78 -0.12
N VAL A 264 -17.71 -30.91 0.79
CA VAL A 264 -17.37 -32.22 1.37
C VAL A 264 -18.56 -32.78 2.15
N TYR A 265 -19.20 -31.97 2.99
CA TYR A 265 -20.38 -32.42 3.74
C TYR A 265 -21.57 -32.78 2.84
N ASP A 266 -21.80 -32.05 1.75
CA ASP A 266 -22.80 -32.38 0.74
C ASP A 266 -22.50 -33.75 0.08
N GLU A 267 -21.22 -34.00 -0.26
CA GLU A 267 -20.77 -35.26 -0.86
C GLU A 267 -20.84 -36.45 0.11
N GLU A 268 -20.70 -36.20 1.41
CA GLU A 268 -20.85 -37.19 2.49
C GLU A 268 -22.31 -37.27 3.01
N HIS A 269 -23.24 -36.53 2.39
CA HIS A 269 -24.68 -36.52 2.70
C HIS A 269 -25.08 -35.99 4.10
N LEU A 270 -24.28 -35.09 4.70
CA LEU A 270 -24.66 -34.44 5.95
C LEU A 270 -25.66 -33.29 5.70
N THR A 271 -26.58 -33.08 6.63
CA THR A 271 -27.54 -31.98 6.58
C THR A 271 -27.02 -30.75 7.34
N GLU A 272 -26.95 -29.57 6.69
CA GLU A 272 -26.63 -28.30 7.38
C GLU A 272 -27.79 -27.91 8.31
N VAL A 273 -27.49 -27.62 9.57
CA VAL A 273 -28.44 -27.14 10.58
C VAL A 273 -28.00 -25.79 11.13
N THR A 274 -28.93 -25.03 11.73
CA THR A 274 -28.65 -23.70 12.33
C THR A 274 -29.06 -23.65 13.80
N PRO A 275 -28.24 -24.20 14.71
CA PRO A 275 -28.49 -24.16 16.16
C PRO A 275 -28.50 -22.73 16.74
N PRO A 276 -29.13 -22.49 17.90
CA PRO A 276 -29.14 -21.17 18.54
C PRO A 276 -27.78 -20.81 19.13
N CYS A 277 -27.35 -19.55 18.94
CA CYS A 277 -26.10 -19.03 19.55
C CYS A 277 -26.30 -18.47 20.96
N MET A 278 -27.54 -18.20 21.38
CA MET A 278 -27.88 -17.75 22.72
C MET A 278 -28.40 -18.94 23.52
N VAL A 279 -27.73 -19.27 24.62
CA VAL A 279 -27.95 -20.51 25.37
C VAL A 279 -28.06 -20.24 26.86
N GLN A 280 -28.74 -21.13 27.59
CA GLN A 280 -28.78 -21.14 29.06
C GLN A 280 -27.89 -22.25 29.64
N THR A 281 -27.31 -23.09 28.79
CA THR A 281 -26.48 -24.24 29.15
C THR A 281 -25.02 -24.01 28.79
N GLN A 282 -24.13 -24.71 29.49
CA GLN A 282 -22.69 -24.67 29.27
C GLN A 282 -22.24 -25.95 28.57
N VAL A 283 -21.23 -25.88 27.68
CA VAL A 283 -20.72 -27.05 26.93
C VAL A 283 -19.27 -27.36 27.31
N GLU A 284 -18.37 -26.39 27.20
CA GLU A 284 -16.91 -26.58 27.31
C GLU A 284 -16.34 -26.11 28.68
N GLY A 285 -17.18 -26.17 29.71
CA GLY A 285 -16.85 -25.69 31.06
C GLY A 285 -17.22 -24.23 31.32
N GLY A 286 -17.64 -23.94 32.56
CA GLY A 286 -18.31 -22.69 32.91
C GLY A 286 -17.44 -21.44 33.08
N SER A 287 -16.11 -21.54 32.96
CA SER A 287 -15.20 -20.43 33.27
C SER A 287 -14.99 -19.44 32.11
N THR A 288 -15.45 -19.76 30.89
CA THR A 288 -15.13 -19.00 29.66
C THR A 288 -16.36 -18.61 28.83
N LEU A 289 -17.53 -18.41 29.46
CA LEU A 289 -18.75 -17.95 28.77
C LEU A 289 -18.91 -16.43 28.80
N PHE A 290 -19.35 -15.85 27.68
CA PHE A 290 -19.85 -14.48 27.66
C PHE A 290 -21.28 -14.44 28.17
N LYS A 291 -21.50 -13.81 29.32
CA LYS A 291 -22.81 -13.65 29.95
C LYS A 291 -23.53 -12.42 29.40
N MET A 292 -24.84 -12.57 29.17
CA MET A 292 -25.74 -11.51 28.72
C MET A 292 -27.08 -11.56 29.45
N ASN A 293 -27.75 -10.42 29.52
CA ASN A 293 -29.13 -10.32 30.01
C ASN A 293 -30.09 -10.51 28.82
N TYR A 294 -30.88 -11.57 28.85
CA TYR A 294 -31.88 -11.90 27.86
C TYR A 294 -33.27 -11.68 28.46
N TYR A 295 -33.79 -10.46 28.30
CA TYR A 295 -35.13 -10.06 28.77
C TYR A 295 -35.39 -10.27 30.27
N GLY A 296 -34.37 -10.05 31.11
CA GLY A 296 -34.43 -10.25 32.55
C GLY A 296 -33.91 -11.61 33.00
N GLU A 297 -33.69 -12.54 32.06
CA GLU A 297 -33.07 -13.84 32.33
C GLU A 297 -31.57 -13.83 32.01
N GLU A 298 -30.85 -14.74 32.63
CA GLU A 298 -29.44 -14.96 32.35
C GLU A 298 -29.28 -15.88 31.14
N ALA A 299 -28.49 -15.44 30.16
CA ALA A 299 -28.11 -16.24 29.00
C ALA A 299 -26.62 -16.06 28.69
N TYR A 300 -26.11 -16.90 27.81
CA TYR A 300 -24.73 -16.90 27.38
C TYR A 300 -24.63 -17.01 25.86
N LEU A 301 -23.52 -16.52 25.32
CA LEU A 301 -23.12 -16.86 23.95
C LEU A 301 -22.51 -18.27 23.91
N THR A 302 -22.86 -19.05 22.90
CA THR A 302 -22.47 -20.45 22.79
C THR A 302 -20.96 -20.65 22.64
N GLN A 303 -20.41 -21.68 23.29
CA GLN A 303 -19.02 -22.14 23.08
C GLN A 303 -18.92 -23.19 21.97
N SER A 304 -20.01 -23.93 21.76
CA SER A 304 -20.11 -25.07 20.85
C SER A 304 -21.58 -25.43 20.65
N SER A 305 -21.90 -25.91 19.45
CA SER A 305 -23.25 -26.32 19.07
C SER A 305 -23.46 -27.83 19.22
N GLN A 306 -22.45 -28.58 19.69
CA GLN A 306 -22.42 -30.04 19.72
C GLN A 306 -23.70 -30.64 20.32
N LEU A 307 -24.13 -30.17 21.51
CA LEU A 307 -25.33 -30.69 22.17
C LEU A 307 -26.61 -30.52 21.33
N TYR A 308 -26.70 -29.48 20.50
CA TYR A 308 -27.83 -29.32 19.58
C TYR A 308 -27.71 -30.24 18.38
N LEU A 309 -26.51 -30.45 17.85
CA LEU A 309 -26.27 -31.39 16.75
C LEU A 309 -26.64 -32.82 17.14
N GLU A 310 -26.26 -33.26 18.35
CA GLU A 310 -26.62 -34.57 18.92
C GLU A 310 -28.14 -34.80 18.90
N THR A 311 -28.94 -33.77 19.23
CA THR A 311 -30.42 -33.87 19.21
C THR A 311 -31.01 -34.01 17.81
N CYS A 312 -30.28 -33.54 16.78
CA CYS A 312 -30.74 -33.60 15.40
C CYS A 312 -30.56 -34.99 14.78
N LEU A 313 -29.61 -35.79 15.27
CA LEU A 313 -29.24 -37.09 14.70
C LEU A 313 -30.43 -38.02 14.49
N ALA A 314 -31.32 -38.11 15.48
CA ALA A 314 -32.48 -39.00 15.44
C ALA A 314 -33.51 -38.62 14.36
N SER A 315 -33.47 -37.38 13.86
CA SER A 315 -34.42 -36.88 12.84
C SER A 315 -33.78 -36.68 11.47
N LEU A 316 -32.51 -36.25 11.41
CA LEU A 316 -31.86 -35.77 10.19
C LEU A 316 -30.70 -36.66 9.74
N GLY A 317 -30.31 -37.65 10.55
CA GLY A 317 -29.07 -38.40 10.32
C GLY A 317 -27.86 -37.55 10.63
N ASP A 318 -26.79 -37.69 9.86
CA ASP A 318 -25.55 -36.94 10.06
C ASP A 318 -25.77 -35.45 9.75
N VAL A 319 -25.27 -34.57 10.62
CA VAL A 319 -25.52 -33.12 10.54
C VAL A 319 -24.25 -32.32 10.74
N TYR A 320 -24.25 -31.09 10.21
CA TYR A 320 -23.17 -30.14 10.46
C TYR A 320 -23.69 -28.71 10.64
N THR A 321 -22.86 -27.85 11.22
CA THR A 321 -23.06 -26.40 11.23
C THR A 321 -21.74 -25.67 10.99
N ILE A 322 -21.84 -24.48 10.39
CA ILE A 322 -20.73 -23.54 10.24
C ILE A 322 -21.23 -22.20 10.77
N GLN A 323 -20.95 -21.93 12.04
CA GLN A 323 -21.42 -20.72 12.73
C GLN A 323 -20.42 -20.24 13.77
N GLU A 324 -20.67 -19.06 14.36
CA GLU A 324 -19.76 -18.51 15.35
C GLU A 324 -19.86 -19.24 16.69
N SER A 325 -18.72 -19.39 17.35
CA SER A 325 -18.60 -19.80 18.75
C SER A 325 -17.78 -18.77 19.51
N PHE A 326 -18.02 -18.66 20.81
CA PHE A 326 -17.53 -17.58 21.65
C PHE A 326 -16.79 -18.12 22.87
N ARG A 327 -15.61 -17.57 23.15
CA ARG A 327 -14.79 -17.95 24.31
C ARG A 327 -14.30 -16.72 25.04
N ALA A 328 -14.77 -16.53 26.27
CA ALA A 328 -14.35 -15.49 27.19
C ALA A 328 -13.03 -15.86 27.92
N GLU A 329 -12.07 -16.44 27.19
CA GLU A 329 -10.75 -16.72 27.72
C GLU A 329 -9.96 -15.42 27.92
N LYS A 330 -9.34 -15.26 29.10
CA LYS A 330 -8.52 -14.08 29.42
C LYS A 330 -7.11 -14.13 28.81
N SER A 331 -6.83 -15.11 27.94
CA SER A 331 -5.50 -15.40 27.43
C SER A 331 -5.31 -14.83 26.02
N HIS A 332 -4.48 -13.79 25.90
CA HIS A 332 -4.05 -13.26 24.60
C HIS A 332 -2.92 -14.11 24.04
N THR A 333 -3.26 -15.23 23.40
CA THR A 333 -2.30 -16.02 22.62
C THR A 333 -2.46 -15.74 21.13
N ARG A 334 -1.50 -16.20 20.33
CA ARG A 334 -1.55 -16.10 18.86
C ARG A 334 -2.61 -17.02 18.20
N ARG A 335 -3.34 -17.84 18.96
CA ARG A 335 -4.25 -18.88 18.45
C ARG A 335 -5.67 -18.82 19.01
N HIS A 336 -5.93 -18.00 20.02
CA HIS A 336 -7.24 -17.90 20.66
C HIS A 336 -7.94 -16.61 20.24
N LEU A 337 -9.17 -16.74 19.75
CA LEU A 337 -10.07 -15.63 19.43
C LEU A 337 -11.29 -15.72 20.36
N SER A 338 -11.84 -14.57 20.74
CA SER A 338 -13.07 -14.52 21.53
C SER A 338 -14.33 -14.86 20.72
N GLU A 339 -14.27 -14.69 19.40
CA GLU A 339 -15.28 -15.06 18.42
C GLU A 339 -14.56 -15.74 17.26
N TYR A 340 -15.04 -16.90 16.84
CA TYR A 340 -14.50 -17.64 15.71
C TYR A 340 -15.55 -18.49 15.02
N THR A 341 -15.43 -18.59 13.71
CA THR A 341 -16.28 -19.49 12.91
C THR A 341 -15.89 -20.93 13.21
N HIS A 342 -16.79 -21.63 13.87
CA HIS A 342 -16.67 -23.01 14.28
C HIS A 342 -17.35 -23.91 13.25
N ILE A 343 -16.60 -24.87 12.72
CA ILE A 343 -17.13 -25.93 11.84
C ILE A 343 -17.31 -27.15 12.74
N GLU A 344 -18.57 -27.56 12.93
CA GLU A 344 -18.94 -28.67 13.82
C GLU A 344 -19.78 -29.66 13.02
N ALA A 345 -19.57 -30.95 13.24
CA ALA A 345 -20.36 -32.02 12.64
C ALA A 345 -20.58 -33.13 13.66
N GLU A 346 -21.74 -33.74 13.60
CA GLU A 346 -22.12 -34.87 14.45
C GLU A 346 -22.65 -35.98 13.56
N LEU A 347 -22.17 -37.20 13.78
CA LEU A 347 -22.48 -38.37 12.96
C LEU A 347 -23.14 -39.45 13.83
N ALA A 348 -24.06 -40.23 13.26
CA ALA A 348 -24.73 -41.33 13.93
C ALA A 348 -24.09 -42.69 13.57
N PHE A 349 -24.24 -43.67 14.47
CA PHE A 349 -23.89 -45.08 14.22
C PHE A 349 -22.45 -45.35 13.78
N LEU A 350 -21.48 -44.59 14.30
CA LEU A 350 -20.07 -44.71 13.96
C LEU A 350 -19.21 -45.32 15.09
N THR A 351 -18.04 -45.84 14.71
CA THR A 351 -16.95 -46.16 15.62
C THR A 351 -15.97 -44.99 15.75
N PHE A 352 -15.02 -45.09 16.69
CA PHE A 352 -13.96 -44.09 16.79
C PHE A 352 -13.04 -44.06 15.55
N ASP A 353 -12.80 -45.20 14.91
CA ASP A 353 -12.00 -45.26 13.69
C ASP A 353 -12.69 -44.58 12.51
N ASP A 354 -14.03 -44.69 12.43
CA ASP A 354 -14.84 -43.98 11.45
C ASP A 354 -14.76 -42.47 11.65
N LEU A 355 -14.80 -41.99 12.91
CA LEU A 355 -14.64 -40.56 13.23
C LEU A 355 -13.28 -40.04 12.76
N LEU A 356 -12.19 -40.78 13.04
CA LEU A 356 -10.85 -40.41 12.60
C LEU A 356 -10.75 -40.35 11.07
N GLN A 357 -11.37 -41.30 10.38
CA GLN A 357 -11.41 -41.34 8.91
C GLN A 357 -12.25 -40.18 8.34
N HIS A 358 -13.35 -39.81 8.98
CA HIS A 358 -14.18 -38.68 8.59
C HIS A 358 -13.41 -37.34 8.68
N ILE A 359 -12.74 -37.10 9.81
CA ILE A 359 -11.91 -35.89 10.02
C ILE A 359 -10.81 -35.79 8.97
N GLU A 360 -10.13 -36.90 8.69
CA GLU A 360 -9.11 -36.97 7.65
C GLU A 360 -9.67 -36.66 6.25
N THR A 361 -10.81 -37.26 5.91
CA THR A 361 -11.51 -37.02 4.64
C THR A 361 -11.89 -35.55 4.49
N LEU A 362 -12.46 -34.95 5.53
CA LEU A 362 -12.82 -33.53 5.58
C LEU A 362 -11.62 -32.64 5.27
N ILE A 363 -10.49 -32.86 5.94
CA ILE A 363 -9.29 -32.04 5.79
C ILE A 363 -8.69 -32.22 4.39
N VAL A 364 -8.48 -33.46 3.94
CA VAL A 364 -7.81 -33.75 2.67
C VAL A 364 -8.63 -33.24 1.48
N LYS A 365 -9.94 -33.57 1.42
CA LYS A 365 -10.80 -33.12 0.32
C LYS A 365 -10.99 -31.60 0.33
N SER A 366 -11.17 -30.98 1.49
CA SER A 366 -11.31 -29.51 1.56
C SER A 366 -10.05 -28.81 1.05
N VAL A 367 -8.86 -29.29 1.42
CA VAL A 367 -7.60 -28.73 0.90
C VAL A 367 -7.47 -28.97 -0.61
N GLN A 368 -7.82 -30.16 -1.09
CA GLN A 368 -7.82 -30.47 -2.52
C GLN A 368 -8.72 -29.49 -3.30
N TYR A 369 -9.96 -29.29 -2.88
CA TYR A 369 -10.91 -28.40 -3.54
C TYR A 369 -10.47 -26.93 -3.52
N VAL A 370 -9.85 -26.47 -2.42
CA VAL A 370 -9.25 -25.13 -2.38
C VAL A 370 -8.11 -24.98 -3.39
N LEU A 371 -7.26 -26.01 -3.55
CA LEU A 371 -6.14 -25.98 -4.50
C LEU A 371 -6.59 -26.10 -5.96
N GLU A 372 -7.69 -26.78 -6.22
CA GLU A 372 -8.32 -26.90 -7.54
C GLU A 372 -9.11 -25.64 -7.94
N ASP A 373 -9.52 -24.80 -6.98
CA ASP A 373 -10.23 -23.56 -7.26
C ASP A 373 -9.35 -22.59 -8.08
N PRO A 374 -9.85 -22.07 -9.22
CA PRO A 374 -9.05 -21.27 -10.14
C PRO A 374 -8.62 -19.91 -9.56
N ILE A 375 -9.28 -19.44 -8.49
CA ILE A 375 -8.94 -18.20 -7.79
C ILE A 375 -8.11 -18.53 -6.55
N ALA A 376 -8.58 -19.42 -5.67
CA ALA A 376 -7.94 -19.68 -4.39
C ALA A 376 -6.63 -20.47 -4.52
N GLY A 377 -6.53 -21.43 -5.45
CA GLY A 377 -5.32 -22.24 -5.64
C GLY A 377 -4.06 -21.40 -5.91
N PRO A 378 -4.08 -20.48 -6.91
CA PRO A 378 -2.99 -19.53 -7.12
C PRO A 378 -2.68 -18.65 -5.91
N LEU A 379 -3.72 -18.22 -5.17
CA LEU A 379 -3.56 -17.40 -3.97
C LEU A 379 -2.92 -18.16 -2.81
N VAL A 380 -3.21 -19.46 -2.63
CA VAL A 380 -2.53 -20.30 -1.64
C VAL A 380 -1.03 -20.36 -1.95
N LYS A 381 -0.65 -20.56 -3.22
CA LYS A 381 0.75 -20.56 -3.64
C LYS A 381 1.42 -19.19 -3.45
N GLN A 382 0.70 -18.09 -3.66
CA GLN A 382 1.20 -16.74 -3.39
C GLN A 382 1.45 -16.51 -1.89
N LEU A 383 0.49 -16.90 -1.04
CA LEU A 383 0.53 -16.67 0.41
C LEU A 383 1.49 -17.64 1.13
N ASN A 384 1.61 -18.87 0.63
CA ASN A 384 2.47 -19.91 1.17
C ASN A 384 3.07 -20.78 0.04
N PRO A 385 4.16 -20.32 -0.60
CA PRO A 385 4.77 -21.02 -1.75
C PRO A 385 5.26 -22.43 -1.47
N ASN A 386 5.55 -22.74 -0.19
CA ASN A 386 6.06 -24.03 0.27
C ASN A 386 4.96 -24.92 0.87
N PHE A 387 3.69 -24.54 0.71
CA PHE A 387 2.56 -25.33 1.21
C PHE A 387 2.59 -26.74 0.63
N LYS A 388 2.44 -27.74 1.50
CA LYS A 388 2.31 -29.15 1.14
C LYS A 388 0.94 -29.62 1.57
N ALA A 389 0.13 -30.05 0.60
CA ALA A 389 -1.16 -30.66 0.90
C ALA A 389 -0.94 -31.90 1.80
N PRO A 390 -1.76 -32.08 2.85
CA PRO A 390 -1.69 -33.27 3.68
C PRO A 390 -2.04 -34.51 2.86
N LYS A 391 -1.47 -35.66 3.23
CA LYS A 391 -1.71 -36.94 2.55
C LYS A 391 -2.25 -37.94 3.54
N ALA A 392 -3.27 -38.67 3.12
CA ALA A 392 -3.81 -39.79 3.86
C ALA A 392 -2.99 -41.08 3.68
N PRO A 393 -2.97 -42.00 4.66
CA PRO A 393 -3.54 -41.86 6.01
C PRO A 393 -2.69 -40.97 6.93
N PHE A 394 -3.31 -40.27 7.88
CA PHE A 394 -2.61 -39.45 8.88
C PHE A 394 -1.94 -40.32 9.94
N MET A 395 -0.82 -39.83 10.47
CA MET A 395 -0.17 -40.46 11.61
C MET A 395 -1.09 -40.40 12.83
N ARG A 396 -1.36 -41.55 13.44
CA ARG A 396 -2.12 -41.68 14.69
C ARG A 396 -1.14 -41.86 15.85
N LEU A 397 -1.26 -41.03 16.88
CA LEU A 397 -0.41 -41.06 18.06
C LEU A 397 -1.30 -41.09 19.30
N GLN A 398 -1.18 -42.12 20.15
CA GLN A 398 -1.93 -42.14 21.41
C GLN A 398 -1.33 -41.13 22.37
N TYR A 399 -2.16 -40.61 23.28
CA TYR A 399 -1.72 -39.65 24.30
C TYR A 399 -0.48 -40.13 25.08
N LYS A 400 -0.46 -41.40 25.51
CA LYS A 400 0.68 -41.97 26.26
C LYS A 400 1.98 -41.93 25.44
N ASP A 401 1.90 -42.19 24.14
CA ASP A 401 3.06 -42.22 23.25
C ASP A 401 3.54 -40.78 22.97
N ALA A 402 2.63 -39.81 22.94
CA ALA A 402 2.97 -38.39 22.87
C ALA A 402 3.72 -37.92 24.13
N ILE A 403 3.30 -38.34 25.33
CA ILE A 403 4.02 -38.05 26.58
C ILE A 403 5.42 -38.66 26.56
N THR A 404 5.55 -39.91 26.13
CA THR A 404 6.86 -40.55 25.93
C THR A 404 7.72 -39.75 24.97
N TRP A 405 7.18 -39.37 23.81
CA TRP A 405 7.90 -38.57 22.81
C TRP A 405 8.38 -37.23 23.37
N LEU A 406 7.54 -36.53 24.14
CA LEU A 406 7.92 -35.26 24.77
C LEU A 406 9.06 -35.43 25.77
N ASN A 407 8.97 -36.44 26.65
CA ASN A 407 10.02 -36.76 27.62
C ASN A 407 11.34 -37.14 26.93
N GLU A 408 11.29 -37.89 25.82
CA GLU A 408 12.47 -38.26 25.03
C GLU A 408 13.14 -37.06 24.32
N HIS A 409 12.42 -35.95 24.17
CA HIS A 409 12.91 -34.73 23.51
C HIS A 409 13.07 -33.54 24.48
N ASP A 410 13.01 -33.79 25.80
CA ASP A 410 13.16 -32.78 26.86
C ASP A 410 12.18 -31.59 26.74
N ILE A 411 10.92 -31.83 26.35
CA ILE A 411 9.84 -30.81 26.26
C ILE A 411 8.92 -30.82 27.48
#